data_AF-A0A1Y2K0E2-F1
#
_entry.id   AF-A0A1Y2K0E2-F1
#
_cell.length_a   1.000
_cell.length_b   1.000
_cell.length_c   1.000
_cell.angle_alpha   90.00
_cell.angle_beta   90.00
_cell.angle_gamma   90.00
#
_symmetry.space_group_name_H-M   'P 1'
#
loop_
_entity.id
_entity.type
_entity.pdbx_description
1 polymer ?
#
loop_
_entity_poly.entity_id
_entity_poly.type
_entity_poly.pdbx_seq_one_letter_code
_entity_poly.pdbx_strand_id
1 'polypeptide(L)'
;MQIDFHHTVTYVAARLASYQGKKFSTQEAEIIAKSAQYVDDATGSGAVNFGNGAMIQRHASAHRMMDYRNFKELKNHQVWIPFHFLPGNDGQEKSQASELKFFEKIVCKPDSPVARDMVAECIRERDKPFALYRLGITMHVYADTFSHQQFAGVSHQYNEIFDVVCENDEPPTSFKERLSNFFKGAVDEITSTFVEETLPLGHGAALSYPDLPYLKWQYTRKDIDGNSVQIERDNTDLFLSAVIAMHKAMSRFLAGDPIAEVEPISQSNLDAIRALFLHEDTRTRDADGRHAVWLNRLASGNYFEGIDAVELTYHGDGRKAWKYEAIGSPLMSNGEQDYYKWKQEILTSHWKLFHDALLAHRFHIIHELLPEYGICVA
;
A
#
# COMPACT_ATOMS: atom_id res chain seq x y z
N MET A 1 3.54 -3.29 1.12
CA MET A 1 4.16 -3.47 2.47
C MET A 1 3.14 -4.12 3.41
N GLN A 2 3.31 -4.14 4.74
CA GLN A 2 2.28 -4.68 5.67
C GLN A 2 1.87 -3.65 6.74
N ILE A 3 0.95 -4.05 7.63
CA ILE A 3 0.29 -3.16 8.61
C ILE A 3 1.23 -2.40 9.56
N ASP A 4 2.35 -2.99 9.94
CA ASP A 4 3.38 -2.31 10.73
C ASP A 4 3.98 -1.10 9.97
N PHE A 5 4.02 -1.15 8.63
CA PHE A 5 4.44 -0.01 7.83
C PHE A 5 3.25 0.89 7.44
N HIS A 6 2.26 0.35 6.72
CA HIS A 6 1.17 1.13 6.14
C HIS A 6 0.35 1.88 7.19
N HIS A 7 0.20 1.32 8.40
CA HIS A 7 -0.42 2.03 9.51
C HIS A 7 0.61 2.80 10.36
N THR A 8 1.50 2.11 11.08
CA THR A 8 2.30 2.76 12.14
C THR A 8 3.44 3.61 11.63
N VAL A 9 4.17 3.19 10.59
CA VAL A 9 5.24 4.02 10.00
C VAL A 9 4.66 5.23 9.27
N THR A 10 3.53 5.07 8.57
CA THR A 10 2.79 6.20 7.99
C THR A 10 2.39 7.23 9.04
N TYR A 11 1.88 6.78 10.19
CA TYR A 11 1.55 7.67 11.31
C TYR A 11 2.79 8.46 11.79
N VAL A 12 3.92 7.78 11.99
CA VAL A 12 5.18 8.41 12.41
C VAL A 12 5.64 9.43 11.36
N ALA A 13 5.67 9.07 10.09
CA ALA A 13 6.05 9.97 9.01
C ALA A 13 5.15 11.21 8.94
N ALA A 14 3.84 11.05 9.14
CA ALA A 14 2.89 12.16 9.21
C ALA A 14 3.13 13.07 10.42
N ARG A 15 3.38 12.51 11.60
CA ARG A 15 3.64 13.29 12.83
C ARG A 15 4.97 14.05 12.79
N LEU A 16 5.98 13.51 12.10
CA LEU A 16 7.27 14.16 11.90
C LEU A 16 7.26 15.19 10.75
N ALA A 17 6.30 15.10 9.84
CA ALA A 17 6.16 16.05 8.74
C ALA A 17 5.85 17.46 9.29
N SER A 18 6.56 18.46 8.75
CA SER A 18 6.36 19.84 9.18
C SER A 18 6.76 20.83 8.09
N TYR A 19 6.14 22.01 8.12
CA TYR A 19 6.49 23.11 7.23
C TYR A 19 6.20 24.45 7.90
N GLN A 20 7.23 25.27 8.11
CA GLN A 20 7.11 26.61 8.72
C GLN A 20 6.26 26.62 10.00
N GLY A 21 6.49 25.65 10.89
CA GLY A 21 5.76 25.50 12.15
C GLY A 21 4.40 24.80 12.05
N LYS A 22 3.87 24.57 10.84
CA LYS A 22 2.69 23.72 10.63
C LYS A 22 3.08 22.25 10.80
N LYS A 23 2.20 21.48 11.45
CA LYS A 23 2.31 20.03 11.65
C LYS A 23 0.91 19.42 11.56
N PHE A 24 0.82 18.16 11.17
CA PHE A 24 -0.43 17.40 11.32
C PHE A 24 -0.71 17.19 12.81
N SER A 25 -1.94 17.42 13.24
CA SER A 25 -2.43 16.99 14.55
C SER A 25 -2.41 15.47 14.70
N THR A 26 -2.55 14.96 15.93
CA THR A 26 -2.68 13.52 16.19
C THR A 26 -3.84 12.92 15.40
N GLN A 27 -4.98 13.61 15.36
CA GLN A 27 -6.19 13.15 14.66
C GLN A 27 -6.00 13.12 13.14
N GLU A 28 -5.33 14.12 12.56
CA GLU A 28 -5.04 14.12 11.13
C GLU A 28 -4.07 13.01 10.74
N ALA A 29 -3.00 12.80 11.54
CA ALA A 29 -2.06 11.70 11.34
C ALA A 29 -2.73 10.32 11.47
N GLU A 30 -3.67 10.16 12.41
CA GLU A 30 -4.50 8.95 12.51
C GLU A 30 -5.36 8.71 11.27
N ILE A 31 -5.99 9.75 10.71
CA ILE A 31 -6.79 9.63 9.49
C ILE A 31 -5.91 9.18 8.32
N ILE A 32 -4.73 9.80 8.15
CA ILE A 32 -3.78 9.46 7.09
C ILE A 32 -3.33 8.00 7.24
N ALA A 33 -2.90 7.60 8.44
CA ALA A 33 -2.40 6.26 8.73
C ALA A 33 -3.48 5.17 8.57
N LYS A 34 -4.68 5.40 9.10
CA LYS A 34 -5.81 4.48 8.95
C LYS A 34 -6.22 4.36 7.48
N SER A 35 -6.22 5.46 6.74
CA SER A 35 -6.55 5.44 5.31
C SER A 35 -5.50 4.68 4.49
N ALA A 36 -4.21 4.81 4.83
CA ALA A 36 -3.15 4.03 4.18
C ALA A 36 -3.39 2.52 4.38
N GLN A 37 -3.53 2.05 5.62
CA GLN A 37 -3.81 0.63 5.88
C GLN A 37 -5.14 0.16 5.27
N TYR A 38 -6.17 1.00 5.26
CA TYR A 38 -7.48 0.59 4.77
C TYR A 38 -7.51 0.33 3.26
N VAL A 39 -6.48 0.75 2.50
CA VAL A 39 -6.29 0.33 1.10
C VAL A 39 -6.18 -1.20 0.99
N ASP A 40 -5.41 -1.84 1.86
CA ASP A 40 -5.22 -3.31 1.89
C ASP A 40 -6.46 -4.06 2.39
N ASP A 41 -7.30 -3.42 3.19
CA ASP A 41 -8.47 -4.05 3.81
C ASP A 41 -9.76 -3.83 3.00
N ALA A 42 -9.80 -2.84 2.11
CA ALA A 42 -10.96 -2.48 1.32
C ALA A 42 -11.18 -3.47 0.15
N THR A 43 -11.67 -4.66 0.47
CA THR A 43 -11.97 -5.74 -0.50
C THR A 43 -13.39 -5.67 -1.09
N GLY A 44 -14.20 -4.71 -0.66
CA GLY A 44 -15.63 -4.64 -0.97
C GLY A 44 -15.91 -3.67 -2.11
N SER A 45 -16.55 -4.16 -3.17
CA SER A 45 -17.03 -3.33 -4.28
C SER A 45 -18.55 -3.15 -4.29
N GLY A 46 -19.03 -2.20 -5.08
CA GLY A 46 -20.44 -2.04 -5.40
C GLY A 46 -21.16 -0.98 -4.57
N ALA A 47 -22.44 -0.78 -4.92
CA ALA A 47 -23.32 0.17 -4.27
C ALA A 47 -23.79 -0.32 -2.90
N VAL A 48 -23.89 0.61 -1.95
CA VAL A 48 -24.59 0.43 -0.68
C VAL A 48 -25.83 1.31 -0.72
N ASN A 49 -27.00 0.67 -0.62
CA ASN A 49 -28.30 1.31 -0.76
C ASN A 49 -28.90 1.63 0.61
N PHE A 50 -29.55 2.78 0.71
CA PHE A 50 -30.23 3.23 1.92
C PHE A 50 -31.74 3.25 1.72
N GLY A 51 -32.49 3.14 2.81
CA GLY A 51 -33.96 3.08 2.77
C GLY A 51 -34.66 4.32 2.18
N ASN A 52 -33.96 5.45 2.05
CA ASN A 52 -34.47 6.67 1.40
C ASN A 52 -34.10 6.76 -0.10
N GLY A 53 -33.51 5.72 -0.69
CA GLY A 53 -33.05 5.71 -2.08
C GLY A 53 -31.67 6.34 -2.30
N ALA A 54 -31.01 6.86 -1.26
CA ALA A 54 -29.61 7.28 -1.36
C ALA A 54 -28.69 6.07 -1.58
N MET A 55 -27.53 6.31 -2.17
CA MET A 55 -26.56 5.27 -2.51
C MET A 55 -25.13 5.77 -2.30
N ILE A 56 -24.26 4.88 -1.82
CA ILE A 56 -22.80 5.10 -1.78
C ILE A 56 -22.13 4.04 -2.66
N GLN A 57 -21.42 4.49 -3.68
CA GLN A 57 -20.62 3.62 -4.52
C GLN A 57 -19.26 3.34 -3.85
N ARG A 58 -18.81 2.10 -3.92
CA ARG A 58 -17.48 1.69 -3.47
C ARG A 58 -16.73 0.96 -4.56
N HIS A 59 -15.42 0.98 -4.45
CA HIS A 59 -14.52 0.16 -5.24
C HIS A 59 -13.60 -0.59 -4.29
N ALA A 60 -13.22 -1.82 -4.66
CA ALA A 60 -12.20 -2.55 -3.95
C ALA A 60 -10.83 -2.03 -4.34
N SER A 61 -9.95 -1.85 -3.37
CA SER A 61 -8.52 -1.59 -3.58
C SER A 61 -7.65 -2.78 -3.22
N ALA A 62 -8.24 -3.85 -2.66
CA ALA A 62 -7.56 -5.11 -2.41
C ALA A 62 -8.45 -6.31 -2.79
N HIS A 63 -7.84 -7.49 -2.86
CA HIS A 63 -8.54 -8.75 -3.15
C HIS A 63 -8.65 -9.63 -1.90
N ARG A 64 -9.75 -10.39 -1.75
CA ARG A 64 -9.80 -11.45 -0.73
C ARG A 64 -8.93 -12.62 -1.16
N MET A 65 -8.34 -13.35 -0.20
CA MET A 65 -7.57 -14.58 -0.49
C MET A 65 -8.34 -15.62 -1.35
N MET A 66 -9.68 -15.67 -1.23
CA MET A 66 -10.51 -16.57 -2.06
C MET A 66 -10.74 -16.07 -3.50
N ASP A 67 -10.59 -14.77 -3.77
CA ASP A 67 -10.76 -14.21 -5.12
C ASP A 67 -9.61 -14.59 -6.05
N TYR A 68 -8.45 -14.96 -5.49
CA TYR A 68 -7.28 -15.50 -6.21
C TYR A 68 -7.56 -16.72 -7.08
N ARG A 69 -8.68 -17.42 -6.85
CA ARG A 69 -9.06 -18.63 -7.59
C ARG A 69 -9.96 -18.39 -8.82
N ASN A 70 -10.54 -17.19 -8.98
CA ASN A 70 -11.65 -16.96 -9.94
C ASN A 70 -11.40 -15.78 -10.92
N PHE A 71 -10.15 -15.39 -11.13
CA PHE A 71 -9.87 -14.09 -11.73
C PHE A 71 -10.02 -14.00 -13.26
N LYS A 72 -10.78 -12.98 -13.70
CA LYS A 72 -10.64 -12.38 -15.02
C LYS A 72 -9.54 -11.31 -14.94
N GLU A 73 -8.48 -11.46 -15.72
CA GLU A 73 -7.27 -10.59 -15.73
C GLU A 73 -7.57 -9.09 -15.63
N LEU A 74 -8.58 -8.59 -16.37
CA LEU A 74 -8.93 -7.17 -16.40
C LEU A 74 -9.39 -6.59 -15.05
N LYS A 75 -10.12 -7.36 -14.24
CA LYS A 75 -10.60 -6.87 -12.92
C LYS A 75 -9.46 -6.70 -11.92
N ASN A 76 -8.34 -7.39 -12.12
CA ASN A 76 -7.22 -7.36 -11.20
C ASN A 76 -6.28 -6.20 -11.47
N HIS A 77 -6.02 -5.89 -12.73
CA HIS A 77 -5.17 -4.76 -13.08
C HIS A 77 -5.78 -3.43 -12.57
N GLN A 78 -7.11 -3.34 -12.55
CA GLN A 78 -7.86 -2.19 -12.02
C GLN A 78 -7.81 -2.02 -10.49
N VAL A 79 -7.24 -3.00 -9.77
CA VAL A 79 -6.94 -2.96 -8.33
C VAL A 79 -5.44 -2.79 -8.12
N TRP A 80 -4.62 -3.63 -8.77
CA TRP A 80 -3.17 -3.63 -8.58
C TRP A 80 -2.47 -2.37 -9.08
N ILE A 81 -2.74 -1.94 -10.31
CA ILE A 81 -2.03 -0.81 -10.93
C ILE A 81 -2.27 0.51 -10.19
N PRO A 82 -3.50 0.90 -9.83
CA PRO A 82 -3.72 2.18 -9.16
C PRO A 82 -3.34 2.19 -7.67
N PHE A 83 -3.16 1.04 -7.03
CA PHE A 83 -3.00 0.96 -5.57
C PHE A 83 -1.71 0.28 -5.06
N HIS A 84 -1.13 -0.69 -5.79
CA HIS A 84 -0.01 -1.50 -5.29
C HIS A 84 1.21 -1.58 -6.23
N PHE A 85 1.00 -1.41 -7.54
CA PHE A 85 2.03 -1.51 -8.57
C PHE A 85 1.95 -0.33 -9.51
N LEU A 86 2.17 0.87 -8.98
CA LEU A 86 2.14 2.09 -9.77
C LEU A 86 3.22 2.03 -10.86
N PRO A 87 2.86 2.17 -12.14
CA PRO A 87 3.81 2.19 -13.26
C PRO A 87 4.92 3.21 -13.06
N GLY A 88 6.16 2.80 -13.30
CA GLY A 88 7.34 3.65 -13.11
C GLY A 88 7.80 4.42 -14.34
N ASN A 89 7.26 4.11 -15.52
CA ASN A 89 7.70 4.63 -16.82
C ASN A 89 9.23 4.50 -17.05
N ASP A 90 9.83 3.42 -16.54
CA ASP A 90 11.28 3.20 -16.45
C ASP A 90 12.09 4.38 -15.85
N GLY A 91 11.44 5.22 -15.04
CA GLY A 91 12.04 6.42 -14.44
C GLY A 91 12.12 7.63 -15.39
N GLN A 92 11.51 7.58 -16.57
CA GLN A 92 11.53 8.64 -17.57
C GLN A 92 10.39 9.64 -17.40
N GLU A 93 10.64 10.89 -17.75
CA GLU A 93 9.62 11.96 -17.80
C GLU A 93 8.63 11.74 -18.96
N LYS A 94 7.45 12.39 -18.89
CA LYS A 94 6.38 12.27 -19.91
C LYS A 94 6.88 12.48 -21.34
N SER A 95 7.76 13.46 -21.55
CA SER A 95 8.30 13.84 -22.86
C SER A 95 9.30 12.84 -23.43
N GLN A 96 9.83 11.93 -22.61
CA GLN A 96 10.86 10.96 -22.99
C GLN A 96 10.28 9.55 -23.23
N ALA A 97 9.03 9.31 -22.80
CA ALA A 97 8.37 8.01 -22.78
C ALA A 97 8.06 7.37 -24.15
N SER A 98 8.33 8.04 -25.28
CA SER A 98 7.89 7.58 -26.61
C SER A 98 8.64 6.35 -27.14
N GLU A 99 9.82 6.05 -26.61
CA GLU A 99 10.66 4.94 -27.09
C GLU A 99 10.48 3.64 -26.28
N LEU A 100 9.84 3.72 -25.10
CA LEU A 100 9.63 2.57 -24.23
C LEU A 100 8.51 1.67 -24.75
N LYS A 101 8.74 0.36 -24.72
CA LYS A 101 7.70 -0.65 -24.89
C LYS A 101 6.71 -0.56 -23.72
N PHE A 102 5.46 -0.91 -23.97
CA PHE A 102 4.40 -0.84 -22.95
C PHE A 102 4.78 -1.52 -21.64
N PHE A 103 5.41 -2.70 -21.72
CA PHE A 103 5.83 -3.44 -20.53
C PHE A 103 6.85 -2.66 -19.68
N GLU A 104 7.86 -2.03 -20.30
CA GLU A 104 8.89 -1.24 -19.60
C GLU A 104 8.27 -0.07 -18.83
N LYS A 105 7.15 0.45 -19.36
CA LYS A 105 6.41 1.54 -18.71
C LYS A 105 5.67 1.11 -17.44
N ILE A 106 5.09 -0.09 -17.44
CA ILE A 106 4.23 -0.59 -16.34
C ILE A 106 5.01 -1.26 -15.21
N VAL A 107 6.33 -1.46 -15.37
CA VAL A 107 7.18 -1.91 -14.26
C VAL A 107 7.24 -0.80 -13.21
N CYS A 108 6.90 -1.15 -11.98
CA CYS A 108 6.96 -0.27 -10.83
C CYS A 108 8.41 0.15 -10.54
N LYS A 109 8.62 1.42 -10.22
CA LYS A 109 9.93 2.00 -9.88
C LYS A 109 9.77 2.93 -8.66
N PRO A 110 10.73 2.92 -7.72
CA PRO A 110 10.67 3.77 -6.54
C PRO A 110 10.81 5.23 -6.95
N ASP A 111 10.01 6.12 -6.34
CA ASP A 111 10.10 7.59 -6.55
C ASP A 111 10.21 8.00 -8.04
N SER A 112 9.47 7.30 -8.90
CA SER A 112 9.44 7.57 -10.34
C SER A 112 8.76 8.92 -10.65
N PRO A 113 8.98 9.50 -11.84
CA PRO A 113 8.22 10.68 -12.29
C PRO A 113 6.70 10.50 -12.17
N VAL A 114 6.19 9.30 -12.50
CA VAL A 114 4.77 8.95 -12.32
C VAL A 114 4.34 9.05 -10.85
N ALA A 115 5.14 8.51 -9.93
CA ALA A 115 4.87 8.57 -8.50
C ALA A 115 4.92 10.01 -7.95
N ARG A 116 5.89 10.81 -8.40
CA ARG A 116 6.02 12.23 -8.03
C ARG A 116 4.85 13.06 -8.52
N ASP A 117 4.36 12.80 -9.73
CA ASP A 117 3.19 13.48 -10.28
C ASP A 117 1.89 13.10 -9.55
N MET A 118 1.73 11.83 -9.18
CA MET A 118 0.64 11.37 -8.31
C MET A 118 0.65 12.13 -6.97
N VAL A 119 1.81 12.22 -6.32
CA VAL A 119 1.97 12.99 -5.07
C VAL A 119 1.66 14.47 -5.30
N ALA A 120 2.17 15.04 -6.38
CA ALA A 120 1.97 16.44 -6.70
C ALA A 120 0.48 16.78 -6.90
N GLU A 121 -0.28 15.89 -7.53
CA GLU A 121 -1.72 16.05 -7.68
C GLU A 121 -2.46 15.96 -6.34
N CYS A 122 -2.10 15.01 -5.49
CA CYS A 122 -2.68 14.92 -4.14
C CYS A 122 -2.45 16.23 -3.35
N ILE A 123 -1.30 16.87 -3.52
CA ILE A 123 -0.98 18.14 -2.85
C ILE A 123 -1.79 19.30 -3.44
N ARG A 124 -1.97 19.38 -4.77
CA ARG A 124 -2.80 20.41 -5.42
C ARG A 124 -4.26 20.33 -4.99
N GLU A 125 -4.75 19.12 -4.72
CA GLU A 125 -6.14 18.86 -4.34
C GLU A 125 -6.37 18.83 -2.82
N ARG A 126 -5.45 19.41 -2.03
CA ARG A 126 -5.47 19.38 -0.55
C ARG A 126 -6.68 20.04 0.12
N ASP A 127 -7.43 20.86 -0.61
CA ASP A 127 -8.58 21.60 -0.08
C ASP A 127 -9.91 20.82 -0.22
N LYS A 128 -9.88 19.60 -0.79
CA LYS A 128 -11.06 18.74 -0.88
C LYS A 128 -11.48 18.20 0.50
N PRO A 129 -12.78 17.94 0.74
CA PRO A 129 -13.26 17.39 2.02
C PRO A 129 -12.60 16.05 2.43
N PHE A 130 -12.14 15.29 1.45
CA PHE A 130 -11.51 13.98 1.64
C PHE A 130 -9.97 14.02 1.53
N ALA A 131 -9.34 15.20 1.55
CA ALA A 131 -7.92 15.36 1.23
C ALA A 131 -6.97 14.55 2.12
N LEU A 132 -7.23 14.44 3.43
CA LEU A 132 -6.40 13.61 4.33
C LEU A 132 -6.51 12.11 4.02
N TYR A 133 -7.68 11.65 3.59
CA TYR A 133 -7.88 10.26 3.20
C TYR A 133 -7.16 9.97 1.88
N ARG A 134 -7.25 10.91 0.91
CA ARG A 134 -6.50 10.84 -0.34
C ARG A 134 -5.00 10.88 -0.10
N LEU A 135 -4.53 11.67 0.88
CA LEU A 135 -3.13 11.69 1.29
C LEU A 135 -2.71 10.32 1.84
N GLY A 136 -3.50 9.71 2.74
CA GLY A 136 -3.22 8.35 3.23
C GLY A 136 -3.16 7.30 2.12
N ILE A 137 -4.13 7.30 1.20
CA ILE A 137 -4.12 6.42 0.02
C ILE A 137 -2.88 6.67 -0.84
N THR A 138 -2.53 7.94 -1.10
CA THR A 138 -1.35 8.31 -1.87
C THR A 138 -0.07 7.82 -1.20
N MET A 139 0.04 7.93 0.12
CA MET A 139 1.21 7.45 0.88
C MET A 139 1.31 5.93 0.89
N HIS A 140 0.19 5.21 0.89
CA HIS A 140 0.16 3.76 0.67
C HIS A 140 0.80 3.41 -0.67
N VAL A 141 0.24 3.95 -1.77
CA VAL A 141 0.72 3.65 -3.13
C VAL A 141 2.17 4.08 -3.30
N TYR A 142 2.55 5.22 -2.72
CA TYR A 142 3.90 5.76 -2.82
C TYR A 142 4.92 4.87 -2.10
N ALA A 143 4.60 4.39 -0.90
CA ALA A 143 5.44 3.44 -0.18
C ALA A 143 5.59 2.12 -0.96
N ASP A 144 4.51 1.61 -1.54
CA ASP A 144 4.50 0.40 -2.35
C ASP A 144 5.41 0.52 -3.60
N THR A 145 5.70 1.73 -4.08
CA THR A 145 6.70 1.91 -5.16
C THR A 145 8.11 1.46 -4.78
N PHE A 146 8.44 1.43 -3.48
CA PHE A 146 9.75 1.01 -2.97
C PHE A 146 9.83 -0.49 -2.70
N SER A 147 8.77 -1.10 -2.14
CA SER A 147 8.72 -2.55 -1.88
C SER A 147 8.54 -3.33 -3.17
N HIS A 148 7.55 -2.93 -3.99
CA HIS A 148 7.16 -3.63 -5.21
C HIS A 148 7.89 -3.13 -6.45
N GLN A 149 9.07 -2.53 -6.31
CA GLN A 149 9.85 -2.09 -7.44
C GLN A 149 10.32 -3.26 -8.31
N GLN A 150 10.53 -2.99 -9.60
CA GLN A 150 10.96 -3.94 -10.63
C GLN A 150 9.94 -5.04 -10.94
N PHE A 151 8.69 -4.79 -10.63
CA PHE A 151 7.59 -5.71 -10.75
C PHE A 151 6.39 -4.99 -11.37
N ALA A 152 5.53 -5.68 -12.10
CA ALA A 152 4.38 -5.08 -12.76
C ALA A 152 3.06 -5.61 -12.19
N GLY A 153 2.05 -4.74 -12.08
CA GLY A 153 0.69 -5.07 -11.61
C GLY A 153 -0.16 -5.86 -12.61
N VAL A 154 0.48 -6.70 -13.42
CA VAL A 154 -0.14 -7.54 -14.46
C VAL A 154 0.47 -8.94 -14.46
N SER A 155 -0.26 -9.93 -14.99
CA SER A 155 0.33 -11.25 -15.22
C SER A 155 1.34 -11.18 -16.38
N HIS A 156 2.63 -11.39 -16.09
CA HIS A 156 3.68 -11.35 -17.10
C HIS A 156 4.91 -12.16 -16.67
N GLN A 157 5.59 -12.81 -17.64
CA GLN A 157 6.80 -13.61 -17.40
C GLN A 157 7.94 -12.84 -16.70
N TYR A 158 7.97 -11.51 -16.83
CA TYR A 158 8.97 -10.67 -16.17
C TYR A 158 8.82 -10.64 -14.63
N ASN A 159 7.63 -10.94 -14.13
CA ASN A 159 7.39 -11.08 -12.71
C ASN A 159 7.84 -12.45 -12.17
N GLU A 160 8.22 -13.39 -13.03
CA GLU A 160 8.72 -14.70 -12.61
C GLU A 160 10.12 -14.56 -12.03
N ILE A 161 10.29 -15.12 -10.83
CA ILE A 161 11.55 -15.14 -10.11
C ILE A 161 11.94 -16.57 -9.73
N PHE A 162 13.24 -16.82 -9.67
CA PHE A 162 13.87 -18.10 -9.40
C PHE A 162 15.03 -17.89 -8.41
N ASP A 163 15.61 -18.98 -7.91
CA ASP A 163 16.81 -18.96 -7.07
C ASP A 163 16.73 -17.97 -5.88
N VAL A 164 15.56 -17.89 -5.25
CA VAL A 164 15.31 -16.93 -4.16
C VAL A 164 16.07 -17.35 -2.90
N VAL A 165 17.03 -16.53 -2.49
CA VAL A 165 17.86 -16.73 -1.28
C VAL A 165 17.59 -15.58 -0.30
N CYS A 166 17.55 -15.90 1.00
CA CYS A 166 17.28 -14.95 2.07
C CYS A 166 18.35 -15.10 3.16
N GLU A 167 18.83 -13.98 3.68
CA GLU A 167 19.66 -13.96 4.88
C GLU A 167 18.77 -14.47 6.04
N ASN A 168 19.08 -15.66 6.58
CA ASN A 168 18.35 -16.41 7.64
C ASN A 168 17.38 -17.54 7.19
N ASP A 169 17.25 -17.87 5.91
CA ASP A 169 16.61 -19.15 5.52
C ASP A 169 17.65 -20.30 5.64
N GLU A 170 17.29 -21.40 6.32
CA GLU A 170 18.00 -22.69 6.18
C GLU A 170 18.03 -23.13 4.69
N PRO A 171 19.03 -23.91 4.24
CA PRO A 171 19.24 -24.21 2.82
C PRO A 171 17.98 -24.74 2.11
N PRO A 172 17.85 -24.50 0.80
CA PRO A 172 16.55 -24.37 0.14
C PRO A 172 15.74 -25.67 0.21
N THR A 173 14.65 -25.62 0.97
CA THR A 173 13.50 -26.50 0.76
C THR A 173 12.82 -26.10 -0.55
N SER A 174 12.33 -27.08 -1.30
CA SER A 174 11.77 -26.86 -2.65
C SER A 174 10.72 -25.74 -2.67
N PHE A 175 10.55 -25.06 -3.82
CA PHE A 175 9.52 -24.02 -4.00
C PHE A 175 8.13 -24.46 -3.52
N LYS A 176 7.77 -25.74 -3.76
CA LYS A 176 6.52 -26.35 -3.28
C LYS A 176 6.40 -26.39 -1.76
N GLU A 177 7.50 -26.63 -1.06
CA GLU A 177 7.53 -26.69 0.39
C GLU A 177 7.47 -25.30 1.03
N ARG A 178 8.10 -24.29 0.40
CA ARG A 178 7.95 -22.87 0.78
C ARG A 178 6.51 -22.39 0.61
N LEU A 179 5.88 -22.73 -0.52
CA LEU A 179 4.48 -22.43 -0.79
C LEU A 179 3.54 -23.13 0.21
N SER A 180 3.76 -24.42 0.46
CA SER A 180 3.01 -25.21 1.45
C SER A 180 3.14 -24.62 2.86
N ASN A 181 4.34 -24.22 3.28
CA ASN A 181 4.57 -23.57 4.57
C ASN A 181 3.91 -22.19 4.67
N PHE A 182 3.86 -21.42 3.58
CA PHE A 182 3.16 -20.14 3.53
C PHE A 182 1.64 -20.30 3.70
N PHE A 183 1.06 -21.34 3.10
CA PHE A 183 -0.37 -21.61 3.17
C PHE A 183 -0.81 -22.45 4.38
N LYS A 184 0.09 -22.89 5.27
CA LYS A 184 -0.19 -23.83 6.40
C LYS A 184 -1.36 -23.45 7.32
N GLY A 185 -1.84 -22.21 7.31
CA GLY A 185 -3.07 -21.78 8.02
C GLY A 185 -4.38 -21.94 7.23
N ALA A 186 -4.33 -22.37 5.97
CA ALA A 186 -5.47 -22.52 5.05
C ALA A 186 -5.60 -23.96 4.49
N VAL A 187 -4.86 -24.93 5.05
CA VAL A 187 -4.60 -26.25 4.43
C VAL A 187 -5.71 -27.29 4.62
N ASP A 188 -6.67 -27.12 5.53
CA ASP A 188 -7.63 -28.19 5.78
C ASP A 188 -8.59 -28.47 4.60
N GLU A 189 -8.63 -27.62 3.57
CA GLU A 189 -9.58 -27.77 2.45
C GLU A 189 -8.96 -27.98 1.05
N ILE A 190 -7.62 -27.89 0.86
CA ILE A 190 -7.06 -27.71 -0.50
C ILE A 190 -5.69 -28.37 -0.69
N THR A 191 -5.65 -29.69 -0.76
CA THR A 191 -4.39 -30.43 -0.98
C THR A 191 -4.26 -31.15 -2.32
N SER A 192 -5.17 -30.97 -3.29
CA SER A 192 -5.07 -31.69 -4.58
C SER A 192 -5.00 -30.84 -5.86
N THR A 193 -5.19 -29.52 -5.80
CA THR A 193 -5.31 -28.68 -7.03
C THR A 193 -4.20 -27.63 -7.20
N PHE A 194 -3.28 -27.50 -6.25
CA PHE A 194 -2.30 -26.40 -6.21
C PHE A 194 -1.01 -26.62 -7.04
N VAL A 195 -0.84 -27.78 -7.67
CA VAL A 195 0.49 -28.19 -8.18
C VAL A 195 0.74 -27.83 -9.65
N GLU A 196 -0.28 -27.44 -10.43
CA GLU A 196 -0.12 -27.25 -11.89
C GLU A 196 -0.41 -25.84 -12.42
N GLU A 197 -0.95 -24.92 -11.62
CA GLU A 197 -1.28 -23.57 -12.11
C GLU A 197 -0.46 -22.49 -11.39
N THR A 198 0.43 -21.87 -12.17
CA THR A 198 1.16 -20.66 -11.82
C THR A 198 0.22 -19.59 -11.27
N LEU A 199 0.50 -19.11 -10.05
CA LEU A 199 -0.21 -18.00 -9.43
C LEU A 199 -0.29 -16.81 -10.41
N PRO A 200 -1.45 -16.15 -10.55
CA PRO A 200 -1.84 -15.34 -11.72
C PRO A 200 -1.06 -14.01 -11.90
N LEU A 201 0.05 -13.80 -11.20
CA LEU A 201 0.85 -12.58 -11.29
C LEU A 201 2.35 -12.81 -11.50
N GLY A 202 2.84 -14.05 -11.48
CA GLY A 202 4.28 -14.35 -11.38
C GLY A 202 4.90 -13.99 -10.01
N HIS A 203 4.34 -13.00 -9.30
CA HIS A 203 4.71 -12.57 -7.94
C HIS A 203 4.42 -13.55 -6.83
N GLY A 204 3.54 -14.52 -7.05
CA GLY A 204 3.28 -15.57 -6.08
C GLY A 204 4.56 -16.28 -5.62
N ALA A 205 5.63 -16.21 -6.43
CA ALA A 205 6.94 -16.75 -6.09
C ALA A 205 7.75 -15.90 -5.08
N ALA A 206 7.51 -14.59 -5.01
CA ALA A 206 8.13 -13.70 -4.02
C ALA A 206 7.45 -13.78 -2.64
N LEU A 207 6.26 -14.38 -2.54
CA LEU A 207 5.46 -14.46 -1.32
C LEU A 207 5.34 -13.07 -0.67
N SER A 208 5.59 -12.97 0.65
CA SER A 208 5.59 -11.70 1.40
C SER A 208 6.96 -11.01 1.45
N TYR A 209 7.96 -11.46 0.69
CA TYR A 209 9.36 -11.02 0.88
C TYR A 209 9.56 -9.53 0.65
N PRO A 210 9.00 -8.91 -0.41
CA PRO A 210 9.06 -7.45 -0.58
C PRO A 210 8.47 -6.65 0.58
N ASP A 211 7.61 -7.26 1.39
CA ASP A 211 6.82 -6.58 2.42
C ASP A 211 7.40 -6.73 3.85
N LEU A 212 8.50 -7.47 4.02
CA LEU A 212 9.14 -7.70 5.31
C LEU A 212 10.27 -6.68 5.57
N PRO A 213 10.13 -5.73 6.51
CA PRO A 213 11.07 -4.62 6.65
C PRO A 213 12.52 -5.01 6.98
N TYR A 214 12.72 -6.14 7.66
CA TYR A 214 14.03 -6.61 8.13
C TYR A 214 14.80 -7.46 7.10
N LEU A 215 14.15 -7.80 5.99
CA LEU A 215 14.61 -8.88 5.13
C LEU A 215 15.69 -8.40 4.14
N LYS A 216 16.82 -9.12 4.10
CA LYS A 216 17.74 -9.07 2.97
C LYS A 216 17.59 -10.35 2.15
N TRP A 217 17.37 -10.18 0.86
CA TRP A 217 17.08 -11.30 -0.03
C TRP A 217 17.54 -11.00 -1.45
N GLN A 218 17.68 -12.06 -2.22
CA GLN A 218 18.06 -11.99 -3.62
C GLN A 218 17.24 -12.98 -4.43
N TYR A 219 17.11 -12.71 -5.72
CA TYR A 219 16.44 -13.59 -6.67
C TYR A 219 17.00 -13.43 -8.07
N THR A 220 16.85 -14.46 -8.88
CA THR A 220 17.13 -14.43 -10.32
C THR A 220 15.83 -14.21 -11.08
N ARG A 221 15.85 -13.44 -12.16
CA ARG A 221 14.74 -13.35 -13.11
C ARG A 221 15.24 -13.29 -14.54
N LYS A 222 14.32 -13.36 -15.51
CA LYS A 222 14.61 -13.07 -16.91
C LYS A 222 14.42 -11.58 -17.22
N ASP A 223 15.40 -10.96 -17.86
CA ASP A 223 15.22 -9.63 -18.45
C ASP A 223 14.42 -9.69 -19.76
N ILE A 224 14.25 -8.55 -20.42
CA ILE A 224 13.46 -8.46 -21.66
C ILE A 224 14.10 -9.20 -22.84
N ASP A 225 15.41 -9.46 -22.78
CA ASP A 225 16.19 -10.17 -23.78
C ASP A 225 16.32 -11.68 -23.44
N GLY A 226 15.76 -12.11 -22.31
CA GLY A 226 15.79 -13.51 -21.85
C GLY A 226 17.06 -13.89 -21.09
N ASN A 227 17.93 -12.94 -20.76
CA ASN A 227 19.10 -13.18 -19.93
C ASN A 227 18.70 -13.32 -18.47
N SER A 228 19.39 -14.20 -17.74
CA SER A 228 19.21 -14.30 -16.30
C SER A 228 19.92 -13.14 -15.61
N VAL A 229 19.17 -12.37 -14.82
CA VAL A 229 19.68 -11.26 -14.02
C VAL A 229 19.41 -11.54 -12.56
N GLN A 230 20.45 -11.42 -11.74
CA GLN A 230 20.34 -11.50 -10.28
C GLN A 230 20.03 -10.12 -9.72
N ILE A 231 19.08 -10.06 -8.80
CA ILE A 231 18.66 -8.86 -8.10
C ILE A 231 18.85 -9.08 -6.60
N GLU A 232 19.47 -8.11 -5.94
CA GLU A 232 19.61 -8.06 -4.49
C GLU A 232 18.66 -7.00 -3.90
N ARG A 233 18.17 -7.26 -2.69
CA ARG A 233 17.23 -6.43 -1.96
C ARG A 233 17.65 -6.31 -0.50
N ASP A 234 17.78 -5.07 -0.04
CA ASP A 234 17.82 -4.73 1.37
C ASP A 234 16.54 -3.97 1.72
N ASN A 235 15.53 -4.69 2.24
CA ASN A 235 14.25 -4.06 2.52
C ASN A 235 14.36 -2.99 3.59
N THR A 236 15.30 -3.08 4.54
CA THR A 236 15.44 -2.07 5.59
C THR A 236 15.81 -0.73 4.98
N ASP A 237 16.79 -0.70 4.07
CA ASP A 237 17.21 0.53 3.41
C ASP A 237 16.15 1.06 2.42
N LEU A 238 15.45 0.16 1.73
CA LEU A 238 14.33 0.53 0.85
C LEU A 238 13.16 1.16 1.63
N PHE A 239 12.83 0.59 2.80
CA PHE A 239 11.74 1.06 3.65
C PHE A 239 12.12 2.41 4.29
N LEU A 240 13.37 2.61 4.70
CA LEU A 240 13.85 3.92 5.16
C LEU A 240 13.80 4.98 4.04
N SER A 241 14.13 4.60 2.81
CA SER A 241 14.00 5.48 1.64
C SER A 241 12.54 5.88 1.41
N ALA A 242 11.60 4.95 1.57
CA ALA A 242 10.17 5.24 1.52
C ALA A 242 9.75 6.22 2.63
N VAL A 243 10.23 6.04 3.86
CA VAL A 243 9.94 6.97 4.97
C VAL A 243 10.41 8.40 4.65
N ILE A 244 11.63 8.55 4.14
CA ILE A 244 12.18 9.86 3.76
C ILE A 244 11.30 10.52 2.68
N ALA A 245 10.91 9.74 1.67
CA ALA A 245 10.08 10.20 0.57
C ALA A 245 8.67 10.61 1.05
N MET A 246 8.04 9.78 1.89
CA MET A 246 6.72 10.05 2.48
C MET A 246 6.74 11.28 3.39
N HIS A 247 7.75 11.41 4.26
CA HIS A 247 7.93 12.59 5.11
C HIS A 247 8.04 13.88 4.30
N LYS A 248 8.83 13.85 3.22
CA LYS A 248 8.96 14.97 2.28
C LYS A 248 7.63 15.30 1.61
N ALA A 249 6.92 14.29 1.10
CA ALA A 249 5.62 14.47 0.46
C ALA A 249 4.58 15.08 1.40
N MET A 250 4.50 14.59 2.64
CA MET A 250 3.57 15.08 3.66
C MET A 250 3.94 16.50 4.13
N SER A 251 5.22 16.83 4.23
CA SER A 251 5.67 18.20 4.53
C SER A 251 5.30 19.18 3.41
N ARG A 252 5.41 18.75 2.15
CA ARG A 252 4.95 19.52 0.97
C ARG A 252 3.42 19.66 0.91
N PHE A 253 2.69 18.64 1.36
CA PHE A 253 1.24 18.73 1.54
C PHE A 253 0.84 19.82 2.56
N LEU A 254 1.60 19.97 3.66
CA LEU A 254 1.41 21.06 4.62
C LEU A 254 1.74 22.44 4.02
N ALA A 255 2.73 22.50 3.13
CA ALA A 255 3.08 23.70 2.37
C ALA A 255 2.00 24.07 1.33
N GLY A 256 1.29 23.08 0.79
CA GLY A 256 0.40 23.24 -0.35
C GLY A 256 1.14 23.46 -1.67
N ASP A 257 2.42 23.08 -1.71
CA ASP A 257 3.30 23.25 -2.85
C ASP A 257 4.10 21.95 -3.07
N PRO A 258 3.89 21.24 -4.19
CA PRO A 258 4.54 19.96 -4.46
C PRO A 258 6.04 20.07 -4.73
N ILE A 259 6.57 21.27 -4.96
CA ILE A 259 8.00 21.51 -5.15
C ILE A 259 8.64 22.27 -3.99
N ALA A 260 7.91 22.54 -2.90
CA ALA A 260 8.46 23.24 -1.75
C ALA A 260 9.71 22.55 -1.21
N GLU A 261 10.70 23.36 -0.86
CA GLU A 261 11.83 22.92 -0.04
C GLU A 261 11.36 22.70 1.39
N VAL A 262 11.65 21.51 1.92
CA VAL A 262 11.20 21.08 3.24
C VAL A 262 12.37 20.54 4.03
N GLU A 263 12.32 20.72 5.35
CA GLU A 263 13.34 20.18 6.25
C GLU A 263 13.36 18.65 6.16
N PRO A 264 14.53 18.01 6.09
CA PRO A 264 14.62 16.56 6.10
C PRO A 264 14.22 16.00 7.48
N ILE A 265 13.72 14.77 7.48
CA ILE A 265 13.54 13.99 8.71
C ILE A 265 14.89 13.86 9.45
N SER A 266 14.88 14.02 10.78
CA SER A 266 16.10 13.97 11.58
C SER A 266 16.73 12.57 11.56
N GLN A 267 18.07 12.52 11.60
CA GLN A 267 18.80 11.25 11.62
C GLN A 267 18.43 10.40 12.85
N SER A 268 18.22 11.03 14.02
CA SER A 268 17.78 10.33 15.23
C SER A 268 16.46 9.59 15.03
N ASN A 269 15.50 10.19 14.31
CA ASN A 269 14.22 9.54 14.01
C ASN A 269 14.37 8.42 12.97
N LEU A 270 15.23 8.59 11.96
CA LEU A 270 15.54 7.51 11.01
C LEU A 270 16.22 6.32 11.70
N ASP A 271 17.15 6.59 12.62
CA ASP A 271 17.83 5.54 13.40
C ASP A 271 16.86 4.81 14.32
N ALA A 272 15.91 5.51 14.93
CA ALA A 272 14.84 4.90 15.74
C ALA A 272 13.91 4.00 14.89
N ILE A 273 13.53 4.45 13.69
CA ILE A 273 12.72 3.66 12.75
C ILE A 273 13.50 2.41 12.31
N ARG A 274 14.78 2.57 11.93
CA ARG A 274 15.65 1.45 11.57
C ARG A 274 15.77 0.44 12.71
N ALA A 275 15.97 0.92 13.94
CA ALA A 275 16.07 0.07 15.12
C ALA A 275 14.79 -0.75 15.33
N LEU A 276 13.61 -0.20 15.06
CA LEU A 276 12.36 -0.98 15.11
C LEU A 276 12.20 -1.95 13.95
N PHE A 277 12.68 -1.65 12.75
CA PHE A 277 12.69 -2.65 11.67
C PHE A 277 13.58 -3.86 12.01
N LEU A 278 14.66 -3.64 12.75
CA LEU A 278 15.64 -4.68 13.08
C LEU A 278 15.52 -5.24 14.51
N HIS A 279 14.49 -4.84 15.26
CA HIS A 279 14.25 -5.29 16.63
C HIS A 279 13.99 -6.80 16.66
N GLU A 280 14.41 -7.49 17.72
CA GLU A 280 14.24 -8.95 17.84
C GLU A 280 12.77 -9.38 17.71
N ASP A 281 11.86 -8.66 18.37
CA ASP A 281 10.41 -8.87 18.29
C ASP A 281 9.77 -8.51 16.93
N THR A 282 10.48 -7.79 16.05
CA THR A 282 9.96 -7.40 14.73
C THR A 282 10.60 -8.16 13.58
N ARG A 283 11.63 -8.99 13.82
CA ARG A 283 12.24 -9.88 12.82
C ARG A 283 11.42 -11.16 12.63
N THR A 284 10.14 -11.00 12.33
CA THR A 284 9.15 -12.07 12.18
C THR A 284 8.23 -11.84 10.99
N ARG A 285 7.70 -12.93 10.41
CA ARG A 285 6.67 -12.86 9.35
C ARG A 285 5.29 -12.44 9.87
N ASP A 286 5.07 -12.48 11.18
CA ASP A 286 3.84 -12.06 11.83
C ASP A 286 3.67 -10.53 11.80
N ALA A 287 2.90 -10.04 10.83
CA ALA A 287 2.68 -8.61 10.64
C ALA A 287 1.96 -7.94 11.83
N ASP A 288 1.00 -8.63 12.45
CA ASP A 288 0.26 -8.12 13.61
C ASP A 288 1.16 -8.03 14.84
N GLY A 289 2.04 -9.02 15.03
CA GLY A 289 3.08 -9.00 16.05
C GLY A 289 4.02 -7.80 15.90
N ARG A 290 4.53 -7.56 14.68
CA ARG A 290 5.35 -6.36 14.41
C ARG A 290 4.59 -5.07 14.69
N HIS A 291 3.34 -4.99 14.23
CA HIS A 291 2.47 -3.83 14.43
C HIS A 291 2.23 -3.53 15.91
N ALA A 292 2.01 -4.56 16.73
CA ALA A 292 1.86 -4.41 18.18
C ALA A 292 3.11 -3.82 18.85
N VAL A 293 4.32 -4.19 18.40
CA VAL A 293 5.58 -3.58 18.90
C VAL A 293 5.60 -2.09 18.59
N TRP A 294 5.25 -1.69 17.37
CA TRP A 294 5.17 -0.27 16.99
C TRP A 294 4.15 0.50 17.82
N LEU A 295 2.95 -0.05 18.03
CA LEU A 295 1.92 0.56 18.86
C LEU A 295 2.38 0.77 20.31
N ASN A 296 3.04 -0.24 20.90
CA ASN A 296 3.57 -0.15 22.27
C ASN A 296 4.63 0.96 22.40
N ARG A 297 5.47 1.15 21.38
CA ARG A 297 6.49 2.23 21.37
C ARG A 297 5.88 3.61 21.27
N LEU A 298 4.84 3.76 20.44
CA LEU A 298 4.06 5.00 20.34
C LEU A 298 3.32 5.33 21.64
N ALA A 299 2.74 4.31 22.30
CA ALA A 299 2.05 4.47 23.57
C ALA A 299 2.98 4.86 24.72
N SER A 300 4.23 4.38 24.73
CA SER A 300 5.20 4.79 25.76
C SER A 300 5.66 6.25 25.64
N GLY A 301 5.50 6.86 24.46
CA GLY A 301 5.99 8.21 24.15
C GLY A 301 7.51 8.35 24.10
N ASN A 302 7.99 9.48 23.59
CA ASN A 302 9.41 9.88 23.56
C ASN A 302 10.36 8.92 22.82
N TYR A 303 9.85 7.89 22.14
CA TYR A 303 10.68 7.01 21.32
C TYR A 303 11.14 7.71 20.03
N PHE A 304 10.26 8.53 19.46
CA PHE A 304 10.57 9.41 18.33
C PHE A 304 10.61 10.86 18.81
N GLU A 305 11.64 11.59 18.42
CA GLU A 305 11.80 13.00 18.73
C GLU A 305 10.65 13.80 18.11
N GLY A 306 9.89 14.53 18.94
CA GLY A 306 8.77 15.35 18.50
C GLY A 306 7.43 14.62 18.41
N ILE A 307 7.33 13.37 18.87
CA ILE A 307 6.08 12.63 19.00
C ILE A 307 5.82 12.32 20.49
N ASP A 308 4.75 12.92 21.02
CA ASP A 308 4.24 12.62 22.36
C ASP A 308 3.60 11.21 22.41
N ALA A 309 3.43 10.68 23.63
CA ALA A 309 2.75 9.41 23.86
C ALA A 309 1.34 9.42 23.24
N VAL A 310 0.99 8.34 22.52
CA VAL A 310 -0.30 8.20 21.86
C VAL A 310 -0.77 6.74 21.84
N GLU A 311 -2.03 6.52 22.22
CA GLU A 311 -2.70 5.23 22.03
C GLU A 311 -3.31 5.14 20.63
N LEU A 312 -2.47 4.77 19.66
CA LEU A 312 -2.91 4.54 18.28
C LEU A 312 -3.65 3.20 18.17
N THR A 313 -4.76 3.15 17.41
CA THR A 313 -5.55 1.92 17.20
C THR A 313 -5.97 1.79 15.75
N TYR A 314 -6.10 0.55 15.27
CA TYR A 314 -6.62 0.23 13.94
C TYR A 314 -7.68 -0.88 14.02
N HIS A 315 -8.78 -0.67 13.29
CA HIS A 315 -9.90 -1.60 13.21
C HIS A 315 -10.43 -1.62 11.76
N GLY A 316 -9.93 -2.54 10.94
CA GLY A 316 -10.36 -2.70 9.55
C GLY A 316 -11.79 -3.26 9.40
N ASP A 317 -12.25 -4.04 10.39
CA ASP A 317 -13.59 -4.61 10.47
C ASP A 317 -14.13 -4.63 11.92
N GLY A 318 -15.40 -5.02 12.08
CA GLY A 318 -16.08 -5.13 13.36
C GLY A 318 -16.67 -3.81 13.86
N ARG A 319 -17.05 -3.79 15.13
CA ARG A 319 -17.86 -2.70 15.72
C ARG A 319 -17.14 -1.36 15.86
N LYS A 320 -15.81 -1.36 15.74
CA LYS A 320 -14.97 -0.16 15.84
C LYS A 320 -14.41 0.28 14.48
N ALA A 321 -14.80 -0.40 13.39
CA ALA A 321 -14.39 0.00 12.04
C ALA A 321 -15.23 1.16 11.54
N TRP A 322 -14.63 2.01 10.70
CA TRP A 322 -15.31 3.16 10.09
C TRP A 322 -16.61 2.79 9.39
N LYS A 323 -16.67 1.60 8.77
CA LYS A 323 -17.90 1.10 8.14
C LYS A 323 -19.02 0.89 9.17
N TYR A 324 -18.72 0.25 10.30
CA TYR A 324 -19.71 0.02 11.35
C TYR A 324 -20.18 1.33 11.97
N GLU A 325 -19.27 2.28 12.19
CA GLU A 325 -19.61 3.61 12.68
C GLU A 325 -20.56 4.34 11.72
N ALA A 326 -20.33 4.23 10.41
CA ALA A 326 -21.15 4.88 9.38
C ALA A 326 -22.53 4.24 9.21
N ILE A 327 -22.62 2.90 9.12
CA ILE A 327 -23.85 2.21 8.70
C ILE A 327 -24.35 1.11 9.66
N GLY A 328 -23.67 0.88 10.78
CA GLY A 328 -24.07 -0.05 11.85
C GLY A 328 -23.96 -1.54 11.48
N SER A 329 -23.24 -1.87 10.40
CA SER A 329 -23.14 -3.25 9.90
C SER A 329 -21.76 -3.84 10.19
N PRO A 330 -21.69 -4.98 10.92
CA PRO A 330 -20.41 -5.60 11.29
C PRO A 330 -19.88 -6.56 10.22
N LEU A 331 -20.57 -6.70 9.07
CA LEU A 331 -20.16 -7.61 8.02
C LEU A 331 -20.08 -6.90 6.66
N MET A 332 -19.16 -7.38 5.85
CA MET A 332 -19.21 -7.23 4.40
C MET A 332 -20.37 -8.09 3.87
N SER A 333 -21.61 -7.59 3.96
CA SER A 333 -22.81 -8.28 3.47
C SER A 333 -22.57 -8.87 2.08
N ASN A 334 -22.93 -10.15 1.93
CA ASN A 334 -22.71 -10.99 0.76
C ASN A 334 -23.76 -10.75 -0.35
N GLY A 335 -24.22 -9.52 -0.53
CA GLY A 335 -25.10 -9.16 -1.64
C GLY A 335 -26.60 -9.33 -1.40
N GLU A 336 -27.06 -9.46 -0.15
CA GLU A 336 -28.48 -9.27 0.16
C GLU A 336 -28.76 -7.78 0.41
N GLN A 337 -29.85 -7.27 -0.20
CA GLN A 337 -30.29 -5.87 -0.13
C GLN A 337 -30.72 -5.48 1.29
N ASP A 338 -29.76 -5.31 2.18
CA ASP A 338 -29.98 -4.61 3.44
C ASP A 338 -30.10 -3.12 3.11
N TYR A 339 -31.33 -2.60 3.12
CA TYR A 339 -31.55 -1.15 3.08
C TYR A 339 -31.07 -0.56 4.41
N TYR A 340 -29.86 -0.02 4.43
CA TYR A 340 -29.32 0.63 5.62
C TYR A 340 -30.13 1.89 5.95
N LYS A 341 -30.23 2.21 7.25
CA LYS A 341 -30.90 3.44 7.68
C LYS A 341 -30.05 4.65 7.30
N TRP A 342 -30.60 5.55 6.48
CA TRP A 342 -29.95 6.80 6.14
C TRP A 342 -29.78 7.70 7.38
N LYS A 343 -28.63 8.37 7.45
CA LYS A 343 -28.29 9.42 8.40
C LYS A 343 -27.48 10.47 7.64
N GLN A 344 -27.72 11.75 7.90
CA GLN A 344 -27.06 12.84 7.17
C GLN A 344 -25.54 12.85 7.44
N GLU A 345 -25.15 12.44 8.63
CA GLU A 345 -23.78 12.34 9.13
C GLU A 345 -22.92 11.34 8.32
N ILE A 346 -23.55 10.45 7.56
CA ILE A 346 -22.83 9.52 6.66
C ILE A 346 -21.99 10.29 5.64
N LEU A 347 -22.48 11.44 5.16
CA LEU A 347 -21.79 12.26 4.16
C LEU A 347 -20.43 12.77 4.64
N THR A 348 -20.25 12.89 5.96
CA THR A 348 -19.00 13.34 6.59
C THR A 348 -18.30 12.23 7.36
N SER A 349 -18.80 10.98 7.26
CA SER A 349 -18.19 9.84 7.94
C SER A 349 -16.83 9.49 7.33
N HIS A 350 -15.90 9.00 8.15
CA HIS A 350 -14.60 8.54 7.68
C HIS A 350 -14.70 7.51 6.55
N TRP A 351 -15.65 6.58 6.66
CA TRP A 351 -15.87 5.55 5.64
C TRP A 351 -16.30 6.12 4.29
N LYS A 352 -17.22 7.10 4.29
CA LYS A 352 -17.65 7.77 3.06
C LYS A 352 -16.52 8.58 2.43
N LEU A 353 -15.83 9.39 3.24
CA LEU A 353 -14.74 10.24 2.76
C LEU A 353 -13.55 9.43 2.25
N PHE A 354 -13.24 8.29 2.88
CA PHE A 354 -12.26 7.34 2.36
C PHE A 354 -12.65 6.82 0.98
N HIS A 355 -13.89 6.33 0.81
CA HIS A 355 -14.31 5.78 -0.48
C HIS A 355 -14.42 6.86 -1.58
N ASP A 356 -14.78 8.10 -1.23
CA ASP A 356 -14.72 9.23 -2.17
C ASP A 356 -13.27 9.50 -2.61
N ALA A 357 -12.33 9.55 -1.66
CA ALA A 357 -10.91 9.69 -1.95
C ALA A 357 -10.37 8.54 -2.80
N LEU A 358 -10.77 7.30 -2.51
CA LEU A 358 -10.34 6.10 -3.23
C LEU A 358 -10.81 6.14 -4.69
N LEU A 359 -12.07 6.52 -4.92
CA LEU A 359 -12.62 6.68 -6.27
C LEU A 359 -11.92 7.82 -7.03
N ALA A 360 -11.71 8.97 -6.38
CA ALA A 360 -11.00 10.10 -6.96
C ALA A 360 -9.55 9.76 -7.32
N HIS A 361 -8.83 9.08 -6.42
CA HIS A 361 -7.47 8.59 -6.64
C HIS A 361 -7.42 7.65 -7.84
N ARG A 362 -8.23 6.60 -7.84
CA ARG A 362 -8.28 5.63 -8.92
C ARG A 362 -8.60 6.26 -10.27
N PHE A 363 -9.60 7.15 -10.29
CA PHE A 363 -10.00 7.83 -11.52
C PHE A 363 -8.82 8.63 -12.08
N HIS A 364 -8.19 9.46 -11.26
CA HIS A 364 -7.03 10.25 -11.67
C HIS A 364 -5.89 9.36 -12.20
N ILE A 365 -5.51 8.31 -11.47
CA ILE A 365 -4.42 7.43 -11.91
C ILE A 365 -4.72 6.80 -13.28
N ILE A 366 -5.89 6.19 -13.44
CA ILE A 366 -6.21 5.41 -14.64
C ILE A 366 -6.53 6.30 -15.85
N HIS A 367 -7.26 7.39 -15.65
CA HIS A 367 -7.85 8.17 -16.74
C HIS A 367 -7.12 9.49 -17.02
N GLU A 368 -6.26 9.97 -16.13
CA GLU A 368 -5.56 11.24 -16.29
C GLU A 368 -4.05 11.05 -16.26
N LEU A 369 -3.49 10.56 -15.15
CA LEU A 369 -2.04 10.46 -14.97
C LEU A 369 -1.37 9.46 -15.93
N LEU A 370 -1.77 8.20 -15.92
CA LEU A 370 -1.12 7.16 -16.74
C LEU A 370 -1.23 7.46 -18.25
N PRO A 371 -2.35 7.97 -18.77
CA PRO A 371 -2.44 8.41 -20.16
C PRO A 371 -1.42 9.49 -20.55
N GLU A 372 -1.02 10.39 -19.66
CA GLU A 372 0.04 11.39 -19.94
C GLU A 372 1.42 10.76 -20.19
N TYR A 373 1.64 9.52 -19.70
CA TYR A 373 2.83 8.71 -19.96
C TYR A 373 2.63 7.72 -21.13
N GLY A 374 1.47 7.77 -21.80
CA GLY A 374 1.10 6.84 -22.87
C GLY A 374 0.81 5.43 -22.36
N ILE A 375 0.33 5.30 -21.13
CA ILE A 375 -0.04 4.03 -20.50
C ILE A 375 -1.57 3.96 -20.42
N CYS A 376 -2.18 2.99 -21.10
CA CYS A 376 -3.63 2.74 -21.05
C CYS A 376 -3.93 1.43 -20.35
N VAL A 377 -4.63 1.51 -19.21
CA VAL A 377 -5.04 0.37 -18.36
C VAL A 377 -6.53 0.43 -17.99
N ALA A 378 -7.27 1.28 -18.71
CA ALA A 378 -8.68 1.59 -18.48
C ALA A 378 -9.62 0.46 -18.93
#